data_AF-A0A2G9MLQ9-F1
#
_entry.id   AF-A0A2G9MLQ9-F1
#
_cell.length_a   1.000
_cell.length_b   1.000
_cell.length_c   1.000
_cell.angle_alpha   90.00
_cell.angle_beta   90.00
_cell.angle_gamma   90.00
#
_symmetry.space_group_name_H-M   'P 1'
#
loop_
_entity.id
_entity.type
_entity.pdbx_description
1 polymer ?
#
loop_
_entity_poly.entity_id
_entity_poly.type
_entity_poly.pdbx_seq_one_letter_code
_entity_poly.pdbx_strand_id
1 'polypeptide(L)' 'MLLLGIGANIGVYSGAAVQMQKWHMFFDFTMFGIFTGMLEAAFWSFIALYTFGWIYNKYA' A
#
# COMPACT_ATOMS: atom_id res chain seq x y z
N MET A 1 -2.17 5.77 0.54
CA MET A 1 -1.24 5.87 1.68
C MET A 1 -0.97 7.30 2.11
N LEU A 2 -0.47 8.16 1.21
CA LEU A 2 -0.09 9.55 1.56
C LEU A 2 -1.27 10.40 2.09
N LEU A 3 -2.39 10.41 1.38
CA LEU A 3 -3.62 11.11 1.83
C LEU A 3 -4.20 10.54 3.14
N LEU A 4 -4.09 9.22 3.35
CA LEU A 4 -4.56 8.57 4.58
C LEU A 4 -3.64 8.83 5.77
N GLY A 5 -2.32 8.91 5.54
CA GLY A 5 -1.34 9.28 6.57
C GLY A 5 -1.49 10.75 6.99
N ILE A 6 -1.67 11.66 6.04
CA ILE A 6 -1.92 13.09 6.34
C ILE A 6 -3.30 13.26 6.99
N GLY A 7 -4.34 12.62 6.44
CA GLY A 7 -5.70 12.65 6.97
C GLY A 7 -5.76 12.16 8.42
N ALA A 8 -5.08 11.06 8.73
CA ALA A 8 -5.06 10.53 10.09
C ALA A 8 -4.33 11.45 11.09
N ASN A 9 -3.28 12.15 10.66
CA ASN A 9 -2.59 13.15 11.49
C ASN A 9 -3.50 14.35 11.86
N ILE A 10 -4.52 14.66 11.05
CA ILE A 10 -5.53 15.69 11.33
C ILE A 10 -6.83 15.14 11.94
N GLY A 11 -6.84 13.86 12.36
CA GLY A 11 -7.99 13.20 13.00
C GLY A 11 -9.08 12.69 12.05
N VAL A 12 -8.87 12.75 10.74
CA VAL A 12 -9.82 12.31 9.69
C VAL A 12 -9.36 10.96 9.13
N TYR A 13 -10.27 10.04 8.83
CA TYR A 13 -9.93 8.70 8.27
C TYR A 13 -9.03 7.83 9.16
N SER A 14 -9.02 8.06 10.48
CA SER A 14 -8.27 7.27 11.46
C SER A 14 -8.55 5.77 11.35
N GLY A 15 -9.80 5.35 11.13
CA GLY A 15 -10.16 3.94 10.91
C GLY A 15 -9.53 3.34 9.65
N ALA A 16 -9.48 4.09 8.54
CA ALA A 16 -8.86 3.64 7.30
C ALA A 16 -7.31 3.62 7.41
N ALA A 17 -6.73 4.51 8.21
CA ALA A 17 -5.30 4.49 8.49
C ALA A 17 -4.88 3.33 9.40
N VAL A 18 -5.71 2.96 10.38
CA VAL A 18 -5.51 1.75 11.19
C VAL A 18 -5.58 0.50 10.31
N GLN A 19 -6.48 0.47 9.33
CA GLN A 19 -6.47 -0.59 8.33
C GLN A 19 -5.17 -0.55 7.51
N MET A 20 -4.71 0.60 7.03
CA MET A 20 -3.43 0.68 6.30
C MET A 20 -2.24 0.12 7.10
N GLN A 21 -2.17 0.36 8.41
CA GLN A 21 -1.13 -0.25 9.28
C GLN A 21 -1.22 -1.78 9.36
N LYS A 22 -2.42 -2.36 9.23
CA LYS A 22 -2.59 -3.82 9.20
C LYS A 22 -2.23 -4.44 7.86
N TRP A 23 -2.46 -3.71 6.77
CA TRP A 23 -2.26 -4.22 5.41
C TRP A 23 -0.86 -3.98 4.87
N HIS A 24 -0.10 -3.05 5.45
CA HIS A 24 1.25 -2.70 5.02
C HIS A 24 2.19 -2.78 6.21
N MET A 25 3.09 -3.76 6.19
CA MET A 25 3.99 -4.05 7.31
C MET A 25 4.95 -2.89 7.56
N PHE A 26 5.29 -2.14 6.52
CA PHE A 26 6.19 -0.99 6.60
C PHE A 26 5.49 0.36 6.63
N PHE A 27 4.16 0.40 6.74
CA PHE A 27 3.41 1.66 6.82
C PHE A 27 3.35 2.18 8.24
N ASP A 28 3.79 3.41 8.42
CA ASP A 28 3.71 4.15 9.67
C ASP A 28 3.29 5.61 9.39
N PHE A 29 2.87 6.35 10.42
CA PHE A 29 2.43 7.75 10.28
C PHE A 29 3.57 8.72 10.03
N THR A 30 4.81 8.26 10.13
CA THR A 30 6.00 9.02 9.75
C THR A 30 6.14 9.14 8.23
N MET A 31 6.75 10.23 7.76
CA MET A 31 6.99 10.47 6.32
C MET A 31 7.78 9.32 5.67
N PHE A 32 8.74 8.74 6.40
CA PHE A 32 9.51 7.58 5.93
C PHE A 32 8.64 6.31 5.82
N GLY A 33 7.80 6.03 6.83
CA GLY A 33 6.86 4.91 6.83
C GLY A 33 5.84 4.97 5.69
N ILE A 34 5.33 6.16 5.37
CA ILE A 34 4.44 6.36 4.22
C ILE A 34 5.16 6.00 2.91
N PHE A 35 6.43 6.41 2.78
CA PHE A 35 7.23 6.15 1.58
C PHE A 35 7.57 4.66 1.43
N THR A 36 7.98 4.00 2.50
CA THR A 36 8.25 2.55 2.51
C THR A 36 6.99 1.74 2.25
N GLY A 37 5.85 2.11 2.82
CA GLY A 37 4.56 1.49 2.51
C GLY A 37 4.16 1.64 1.04
N MET A 38 4.44 2.81 0.44
CA MET A 38 4.18 3.03 -1.00
C MET A 38 5.04 2.12 -1.88
N LEU A 39 6.33 1.96 -1.54
CA LEU A 39 7.22 1.06 -2.25
C LEU A 39 6.79 -0.41 -2.09
N GLU A 40 6.39 -0.82 -0.89
CA GLU A 40 5.87 -2.16 -0.61
C GLU A 40 4.65 -2.46 -1.49
N ALA A 41 3.67 -1.54 -1.52
CA ALA A 41 2.48 -1.70 -2.35
C ALA A 41 2.82 -1.75 -3.85
N ALA A 42 3.70 -0.87 -4.34
CA ALA A 42 4.11 -0.86 -5.74
C ALA A 42 4.81 -2.18 -6.14
N PHE A 43 5.68 -2.71 -5.28
CA PHE A 43 6.38 -3.97 -5.49
C PHE A 43 5.42 -5.15 -5.56
N TRP A 44 4.51 -5.28 -4.59
CA TRP A 44 3.51 -6.36 -4.60
C TRP A 44 2.52 -6.25 -5.74
N SER A 45 2.04 -5.05 -6.07
CA SER A 45 1.18 -4.82 -7.24
C SER A 45 1.89 -5.20 -8.54
N PHE A 46 3.17 -4.87 -8.69
CA PHE A 46 3.95 -5.27 -9.85
C PHE A 46 4.05 -6.79 -9.96
N ILE A 47 4.40 -7.49 -8.88
CA ILE A 47 4.47 -8.96 -8.86
C ILE A 47 3.11 -9.56 -9.22
N ALA A 48 2.03 -9.08 -8.62
CA ALA A 48 0.68 -9.59 -8.86
C ALA A 48 0.26 -9.40 -10.32
N LEU A 49 0.42 -8.19 -10.88
CA LEU A 49 0.05 -7.89 -12.27
C LEU A 49 0.95 -8.63 -13.27
N TYR A 50 2.25 -8.72 -13.01
CA TYR A 50 3.18 -9.47 -13.85
C TYR A 50 2.84 -10.95 -13.87
N THR A 51 2.60 -11.53 -12.69
CA THR A 51 2.18 -12.94 -12.56
C THR A 51 0.86 -13.18 -13.27
N PHE A 52 -0.11 -12.29 -13.09
CA PHE A 52 -1.42 -12.39 -13.75
C PHE A 52 -1.28 -12.30 -15.28
N GLY A 53 -0.49 -11.35 -15.80
CA GLY A 53 -0.22 -11.22 -17.22
C GLY A 53 0.54 -12.42 -17.79
N TRP A 54 1.49 -12.98 -17.03
CA TRP A 54 2.20 -14.20 -17.42
C TRP A 54 1.27 -15.41 -17.48
N ILE A 55 0.43 -15.61 -16.47
CA ILE A 55 -0.60 -16.67 -16.45
C ILE A 55 -1.56 -16.47 -17.62
N TYR A 56 -2.07 -15.25 -17.82
CA TYR A 56 -2.97 -14.94 -18.93
C TYR A 56 -2.33 -15.29 -20.28
N ASN A 57 -1.10 -14.85 -20.55
CA ASN A 57 -0.40 -15.17 -21.80
C ASN A 57 -0.01 -16.66 -21.93
N LYS A 58 0.11 -17.39 -20.82
CA LYS A 58 0.41 -18.83 -20.81
C LYS A 58 -0.81 -19.68 -21.19
N TYR A 59 -2.01 -19.21 -20.83
CA TYR A 59 -3.27 -19.96 -20.97
C TYR A 59 -4.26 -19.35 -21.98
N ALA A 60 -3.95 -18.20 -22.58
CA ALA A 60 -4.65 -17.63 -23.73
C ALA A 60 -4.07 -18.16 -25.05
#